data_AF-A0A3D5HI02-F1
#
_entry.id   AF-A0A3D5HI02-F1
#
_cell.length_a   1.000
_cell.length_b   1.000
_cell.length_c   1.000
_cell.angle_alpha   90.00
_cell.angle_beta   90.00
_cell.angle_gamma   90.00
#
_symmetry.space_group_name_H-M   'P 1'
#
loop_
_entity.id
_entity.type
_entity.pdbx_description
1 polymer ?
#
loop_
_entity_poly.entity_id
_entity_poly.type
_entity_poly.pdbx_seq_one_letter_code
_entity_poly.pdbx_strand_id
1 'polypeptide(L)'
;MPAQILAQCHAHGVEAYPEETCGFIVGNLDDTESLETVYPMRNIMNELHKEDPEQFPRTGRDGYMIDPREHMKLERSLKKAGKQIKVIYHSHPDVGAYFSEKDKEDALWNGNARYPGITFLVCATNQGEAGDAILADFNATENDFDITEIPAKTTAASSGLLGGTFGVSGILPTLDFIHEWKNGKRELEYGYFRFVPPKQVKNLQQQLAARQQARHALAYSSGRAALLELLSYLQDSRPLTNLHLASTETFIADALPSLEITPRSFNLNQLPAAENFSGKEGDLILIAPEDPQNFVRKNAGWLGKFKKMRVPVIIFEEAVSGFWPADILDEWPHGLTYWISG
;
A
#
# COMPACT_ATOMS: atom_id res chain seq x y z
N MET A 1 5.47 -4.76 17.20
CA MET A 1 5.85 -3.34 16.98
C MET A 1 7.28 -3.26 16.42
N PRO A 2 7.52 -2.66 15.23
CA PRO A 2 8.87 -2.44 14.71
C PRO A 2 9.68 -1.46 15.57
N ALA A 3 10.97 -1.74 15.78
CA ALA A 3 11.84 -0.95 16.66
C ALA A 3 11.96 0.53 16.22
N GLN A 4 11.98 0.79 14.91
CA GLN A 4 12.08 2.16 14.38
C GLN A 4 10.81 2.98 14.63
N ILE A 5 9.63 2.36 14.53
CA ILE A 5 8.34 2.99 14.81
C ILE A 5 8.26 3.35 16.30
N LEU A 6 8.62 2.40 17.17
CA LEU A 6 8.67 2.63 18.61
C LEU A 6 9.63 3.77 18.98
N ALA A 7 10.82 3.79 18.38
CA ALA A 7 11.80 4.86 18.60
C ALA A 7 11.29 6.24 18.16
N GLN A 8 10.53 6.34 17.06
CA GLN A 8 9.90 7.59 16.62
C GLN A 8 8.83 8.07 17.61
N CYS A 9 8.01 7.16 18.12
CA CYS A 9 7.00 7.50 19.13
C CYS A 9 7.65 8.02 20.42
N HIS A 10 8.72 7.36 20.89
CA HIS A 10 9.49 7.85 22.04
C HIS A 10 10.17 9.20 21.78
N ALA A 11 10.75 9.39 20.59
CA ALA A 11 11.36 10.67 20.22
C ALA A 11 10.34 11.83 20.25
N HIS A 12 9.11 11.59 19.76
CA HIS A 12 8.03 12.57 19.86
C HIS A 12 7.68 12.88 21.32
N GLY A 13 7.51 11.85 22.15
CA GLY A 13 7.25 12.02 23.60
C GLY A 13 8.31 12.87 24.31
N VAL A 14 9.58 12.62 24.00
CA VAL A 14 10.72 13.41 24.51
C VAL A 14 10.68 14.86 24.01
N GLU A 15 10.34 15.08 22.73
CA GLU A 15 10.29 16.42 22.13
C GLU A 15 9.21 17.30 22.75
N ALA A 16 8.03 16.75 23.03
CA ALA A 16 6.92 17.52 23.61
C ALA A 16 6.94 17.59 25.14
N TYR A 17 7.88 16.91 25.80
CA TYR A 17 8.03 16.96 27.24
C TYR A 17 8.11 18.43 27.71
N PRO A 18 7.29 18.88 28.69
CA PRO A 18 6.59 18.06 29.70
C PRO A 18 5.10 17.74 29.40
N GLU A 19 4.65 17.85 28.15
CA GLU A 19 3.28 17.55 27.74
C GLU A 19 3.13 16.13 27.18
N GLU A 20 1.92 15.57 27.26
CA GLU A 20 1.51 14.38 26.54
C GLU A 20 1.54 14.65 25.03
N THR A 21 2.15 13.70 24.31
CA THR A 21 2.03 13.62 22.87
C THR A 21 0.93 12.68 22.48
N CYS A 22 0.45 12.84 21.25
CA CYS A 22 -0.46 11.92 20.65
C CYS A 22 -0.18 11.77 19.16
N GLY A 23 -0.61 10.66 18.59
CA GLY A 23 -0.57 10.47 17.16
C GLY A 23 -1.02 9.08 16.75
N PHE A 24 -0.70 8.74 15.52
CA PHE A 24 -1.12 7.49 14.92
C PHE A 24 0.06 6.72 14.36
N ILE A 25 0.03 5.40 14.49
CA ILE A 25 0.89 4.51 13.69
C ILE A 25 0.02 3.94 12.58
N VAL A 26 0.55 4.04 11.38
CA VAL A 26 -0.14 3.76 10.15
C VAL A 26 0.51 2.58 9.45
N GLY A 27 -0.33 1.70 8.92
CA GLY A 27 0.07 0.53 8.15
C GLY A 27 -0.75 0.35 6.89
N ASN A 28 -0.43 -0.66 6.09
CA ASN A 28 -1.25 -1.03 4.95
C ASN A 28 -2.68 -1.37 5.37
N LEU A 29 -3.63 -0.95 4.54
CA LEU A 29 -5.04 -1.26 4.75
C LEU A 29 -5.28 -2.78 4.69
N ASP A 30 -4.63 -3.47 3.76
CA ASP A 30 -4.88 -4.89 3.45
C ASP A 30 -3.99 -5.87 4.23
N ASP A 31 -3.09 -5.36 5.06
CA ASP A 31 -2.22 -6.15 5.93
C ASP A 31 -2.47 -5.73 7.38
N THR A 32 -2.99 -6.65 8.20
CA THR A 32 -3.34 -6.37 9.59
C THR A 32 -2.12 -6.04 10.44
N GLU A 33 -0.98 -6.65 10.14
CA GLU A 33 0.26 -6.56 10.93
C GLU A 33 1.21 -5.45 10.47
N SER A 34 0.90 -4.81 9.33
CA SER A 34 1.71 -3.74 8.77
C SER A 34 1.73 -2.53 9.71
N LEU A 35 2.94 -2.08 10.08
CA LEU A 35 3.20 -0.85 10.85
C LEU A 35 4.39 -0.14 10.19
N GLU A 36 4.12 0.96 9.49
CA GLU A 36 5.10 1.57 8.57
C GLU A 36 5.46 3.02 8.87
N THR A 37 4.52 3.81 9.41
CA THR A 37 4.76 5.25 9.56
C THR A 37 4.12 5.78 10.83
N VAL A 38 4.90 6.54 11.61
CA VAL A 38 4.39 7.34 12.72
C VAL A 38 3.92 8.69 12.18
N TYR A 39 2.70 9.07 12.53
CA TYR A 39 2.12 10.38 12.28
C TYR A 39 1.91 11.09 13.62
N PRO A 40 2.89 11.90 14.06
CA PRO A 40 2.72 12.80 15.19
C PRO A 40 1.54 13.74 14.94
N MET A 41 0.66 13.88 15.93
CA MET A 41 -0.48 14.80 15.87
C MET A 41 -0.33 15.86 16.95
N ARG A 42 -0.82 17.06 16.64
CA ARG A 42 -0.82 18.15 17.62
C ARG A 42 -1.82 17.85 18.73
N ASN A 43 -1.35 17.94 19.97
CA ASN A 43 -2.22 17.91 21.12
C ASN A 43 -2.93 19.28 21.27
N ILE A 44 -4.25 19.29 21.12
CA ILE A 44 -5.07 20.52 21.26
C ILE A 44 -5.66 20.71 22.67
N MET A 45 -5.29 19.85 23.64
CA MET A 45 -5.88 19.86 24.98
C MET A 45 -5.72 21.23 25.67
N ASN A 46 -4.56 21.87 25.53
CA ASN A 46 -4.34 23.21 26.08
C ASN A 46 -5.27 24.29 25.49
N GLU A 47 -5.60 24.19 24.20
CA GLU A 47 -6.50 25.13 23.54
C GLU A 47 -7.93 24.92 24.03
N LEU A 48 -8.38 23.66 24.10
CA LEU A 48 -9.70 23.30 24.61
C LEU A 48 -9.86 23.67 26.08
N HIS A 49 -8.86 23.39 26.91
CA HIS A 49 -8.84 23.79 28.32
C HIS A 49 -8.95 25.31 28.50
N LYS A 50 -8.29 26.08 27.63
CA LYS A 50 -8.34 27.54 27.67
C LYS A 50 -9.69 28.08 27.22
N GLU A 51 -10.35 27.44 26.26
CA GLU A 51 -11.66 27.85 25.75
C GLU A 51 -12.80 27.47 26.70
N ASP A 52 -12.77 26.26 27.24
CA ASP A 52 -13.77 25.74 28.19
C ASP A 52 -13.12 24.79 29.23
N PRO A 53 -12.58 25.33 30.34
CA PRO A 53 -11.92 24.54 31.37
C PRO A 53 -12.89 23.69 32.20
N GLU A 54 -14.19 23.99 32.19
CA GLU A 54 -15.20 23.16 32.88
C GLU A 54 -15.46 21.88 32.08
N GLN A 55 -15.57 21.98 30.76
CA GLN A 55 -15.73 20.83 29.88
C GLN A 55 -14.42 20.06 29.69
N PHE A 56 -13.29 20.75 29.62
CA PHE A 56 -11.95 20.17 29.40
C PHE A 56 -11.03 20.51 30.57
N PRO A 57 -11.16 19.87 31.75
CA PRO A 57 -10.42 20.24 32.96
C PRO A 57 -8.93 19.88 32.93
N ARG A 58 -8.50 19.06 31.97
CA ARG A 58 -7.10 18.63 31.81
C ARG A 58 -6.34 19.56 30.89
N THR A 59 -5.02 19.55 31.02
CA THR A 59 -4.09 20.31 30.18
C THR A 59 -3.29 19.36 29.30
N GLY A 60 -2.44 19.89 28.44
CA GLY A 60 -1.49 19.09 27.67
C GLY A 60 -0.57 18.24 28.56
N ARG A 61 -0.41 18.56 29.86
CA ARG A 61 0.44 17.79 30.78
C ARG A 61 -0.13 16.42 31.16
N ASP A 62 -1.46 16.30 31.21
CA ASP A 62 -2.17 15.15 31.80
C ASP A 62 -3.34 14.66 30.92
N GLY A 63 -3.36 15.11 29.68
CA GLY A 63 -4.27 14.62 28.67
C GLY A 63 -3.90 15.08 27.27
N TYR A 64 -4.42 14.34 26.29
CA TYR A 64 -4.33 14.71 24.89
C TYR A 64 -5.71 14.78 24.24
N MET A 65 -5.81 15.64 23.23
CA MET A 65 -6.89 15.60 22.27
C MET A 65 -6.28 15.81 20.90
N ILE A 66 -6.54 14.88 19.99
CA ILE A 66 -6.22 15.08 18.59
C ILE A 66 -7.36 15.92 18.00
N ASP A 67 -7.04 17.00 17.28
CA ASP A 67 -8.06 17.80 16.59
C ASP A 67 -8.89 16.87 15.68
N PRO A 68 -10.22 16.74 15.91
CA PRO A 68 -11.07 15.88 15.08
C PRO A 68 -10.99 16.24 13.59
N ARG A 69 -10.74 17.51 13.24
CA ARG A 69 -10.56 17.96 11.86
C ARG A 69 -9.25 17.44 11.27
N GLU A 70 -8.16 17.48 12.05
CA GLU A 70 -6.85 16.95 11.63
C GLU A 70 -6.90 15.42 11.54
N HIS A 71 -7.53 14.75 12.51
CA HIS A 71 -7.78 13.30 12.50
C HIS A 71 -8.61 12.90 11.27
N MET A 72 -9.76 13.52 11.03
CA MET A 72 -10.58 13.24 9.85
C MET A 72 -9.86 13.57 8.53
N LYS A 73 -8.98 14.56 8.51
CA LYS A 73 -8.17 14.90 7.33
C LYS A 73 -7.12 13.84 7.09
N LEU A 74 -6.43 13.38 8.14
CA LEU A 74 -5.44 12.32 8.08
C LEU A 74 -6.08 10.99 7.67
N GLU A 75 -7.17 10.55 8.31
CA GLU A 75 -7.88 9.33 7.93
C GLU A 75 -8.29 9.36 6.45
N ARG A 76 -8.78 10.51 5.97
CA ARG A 76 -9.11 10.70 4.55
C ARG A 76 -7.88 10.62 3.65
N SER A 77 -6.70 11.05 4.08
CA SER A 77 -5.46 10.90 3.31
C SER A 77 -4.87 9.49 3.37
N LEU A 78 -4.96 8.82 4.51
CA LEU A 78 -4.48 7.44 4.69
C LEU A 78 -5.33 6.47 3.88
N LYS A 79 -6.66 6.62 3.97
CA LYS A 79 -7.64 5.93 3.12
C LYS A 79 -7.59 6.37 1.65
N LYS A 80 -6.63 7.20 1.25
CA LYS A 80 -6.31 7.50 -0.14
C LYS A 80 -4.98 6.86 -0.57
N ALA A 81 -4.06 6.69 0.38
CA ALA A 81 -2.75 6.06 0.22
C ALA A 81 -2.73 4.53 0.46
N GLY A 82 -3.87 3.91 0.73
CA GLY A 82 -4.04 2.48 0.97
C GLY A 82 -3.51 2.06 2.31
N LYS A 83 -3.58 3.01 3.24
CA LYS A 83 -3.12 2.87 4.59
C LYS A 83 -4.31 3.07 5.52
N GLN A 84 -4.16 2.61 6.74
CA GLN A 84 -5.09 2.89 7.81
C GLN A 84 -4.33 3.16 9.10
N ILE A 85 -4.98 3.86 10.01
CA ILE A 85 -4.53 3.91 11.40
C ILE A 85 -4.64 2.49 11.94
N LYS A 86 -3.56 2.01 12.55
CA LYS A 86 -3.46 0.69 13.18
C LYS A 86 -3.30 0.84 14.67
N VAL A 87 -2.59 1.88 15.08
CA VAL A 87 -2.31 2.17 16.47
C VAL A 87 -2.60 3.64 16.73
N ILE A 88 -3.28 3.92 17.83
CA ILE A 88 -3.31 5.26 18.43
C ILE A 88 -2.21 5.25 19.48
N TYR A 89 -1.28 6.19 19.41
CA TYR A 89 -0.23 6.28 20.42
C TYR A 89 -0.29 7.60 21.16
N HIS A 90 0.10 7.57 22.42
CA HIS A 90 0.32 8.76 23.22
C HIS A 90 1.45 8.56 24.21
N SER A 91 1.95 9.66 24.78
CA SER A 91 3.00 9.61 25.80
C SER A 91 2.50 10.06 27.16
N HIS A 92 3.02 9.41 28.20
CA HIS A 92 2.77 9.79 29.59
C HIS A 92 4.04 10.42 30.20
N PRO A 93 4.02 11.72 30.55
CA PRO A 93 5.14 12.36 31.23
C PRO A 93 5.18 11.96 32.72
N ASP A 94 6.31 11.43 33.17
CA ASP A 94 6.67 11.19 34.58
C ASP A 94 5.78 10.19 35.37
N VAL A 95 4.83 9.51 34.73
CA VAL A 95 3.90 8.55 35.40
C VAL A 95 4.03 7.10 34.91
N GLY A 96 4.97 6.83 33.99
CA GLY A 96 5.19 5.50 33.42
C GLY A 96 4.19 5.10 32.34
N ALA A 97 4.39 3.92 31.75
CA ALA A 97 3.55 3.38 30.69
C ALA A 97 2.47 2.48 31.29
N TYR A 98 1.23 2.97 31.31
CA TYR A 98 0.05 2.21 31.72
C TYR A 98 -1.16 2.72 30.94
N PHE A 99 -2.19 1.88 30.81
CA PHE A 99 -3.44 2.26 30.15
C PHE A 99 -4.43 2.72 31.22
N SER A 100 -4.64 4.03 31.34
CA SER A 100 -5.43 4.62 32.42
C SER A 100 -6.92 4.33 32.28
N GLU A 101 -7.69 4.48 33.36
CA GLU A 101 -9.16 4.40 33.29
C GLU A 101 -9.74 5.38 32.26
N LYS A 102 -9.13 6.56 32.12
CA LYS A 102 -9.55 7.54 31.13
C LYS A 102 -9.26 7.08 29.70
N ASP A 103 -8.11 6.44 29.47
CA ASP A 103 -7.79 5.86 28.16
C ASP A 103 -8.78 4.77 27.78
N LYS A 104 -9.19 3.93 28.76
CA LYS A 104 -10.25 2.93 28.58
C LYS A 104 -11.59 3.58 28.25
N GLU A 105 -12.00 4.59 29.00
CA GLU A 105 -13.25 5.33 28.74
C GLU A 105 -13.27 5.92 27.33
N ASP A 106 -12.18 6.54 26.90
CA ASP A 106 -12.10 7.19 25.60
C ASP A 106 -11.99 6.19 24.44
N ALA A 107 -11.41 5.01 24.70
CA ALA A 107 -11.33 3.89 23.76
C ALA A 107 -12.62 3.07 23.65
N LEU A 108 -13.61 3.30 24.52
CA LEU A 108 -14.90 2.61 24.54
C LEU A 108 -16.05 3.53 24.13
N TRP A 109 -17.08 2.94 23.53
CA TRP A 109 -18.37 3.58 23.27
C TRP A 109 -19.49 2.58 23.58
N ASN A 110 -20.36 2.90 24.54
CA ASN A 110 -21.41 2.01 25.03
C ASN A 110 -20.90 0.60 25.39
N GLY A 111 -19.73 0.52 26.03
CA GLY A 111 -19.12 -0.74 26.44
C GLY A 111 -18.65 -1.63 25.29
N ASN A 112 -18.37 -1.06 24.11
CA ASN A 112 -17.70 -1.73 22.99
C ASN A 112 -16.49 -0.89 22.56
N ALA A 113 -15.49 -1.49 21.91
CA ALA A 113 -14.39 -0.74 21.30
C ALA A 113 -14.92 0.36 20.39
N ARG A 114 -14.59 1.61 20.72
CA ARG A 114 -14.87 2.79 19.90
C ARG A 114 -14.12 2.71 18.57
N TYR A 115 -12.95 2.09 18.57
CA TYR A 115 -12.12 1.87 17.39
C TYR A 115 -11.81 0.37 17.23
N PRO A 116 -12.71 -0.42 16.61
CA PRO A 116 -12.49 -1.85 16.41
C PRO A 116 -11.25 -2.13 15.57
N GLY A 117 -10.36 -3.02 16.06
CA GLY A 117 -9.13 -3.40 15.36
C GLY A 117 -7.98 -2.40 15.48
N ILE A 118 -8.09 -1.41 16.38
CA ILE A 118 -7.01 -0.50 16.74
C ILE A 118 -6.35 -0.95 18.03
N THR A 119 -5.02 -1.01 18.02
CA THR A 119 -4.19 -1.16 19.21
C THR A 119 -3.89 0.21 19.80
N PHE A 120 -3.72 0.33 21.11
CA PHE A 120 -3.20 1.55 21.73
C PHE A 120 -1.74 1.35 22.15
N LEU A 121 -0.87 2.32 21.87
CA LEU A 121 0.52 2.33 22.33
C LEU A 121 0.70 3.47 23.33
N VAL A 122 1.09 3.15 24.56
CA VAL A 122 1.44 4.19 25.55
C VAL A 122 2.94 4.19 25.75
N CYS A 123 3.59 5.33 25.55
CA CYS A 123 5.02 5.51 25.74
C CYS A 123 5.31 6.34 26.99
N ALA A 124 6.05 5.80 27.96
CA ALA A 124 6.54 6.60 29.08
C ALA A 124 7.60 7.59 28.60
N THR A 125 7.52 8.81 29.12
CA THR A 125 8.60 9.82 29.02
C THR A 125 8.93 10.29 30.43
N ASN A 126 10.04 9.80 30.97
CA ASN A 126 10.43 10.03 32.35
C ASN A 126 11.55 11.07 32.38
N GLN A 127 11.29 12.23 32.98
CA GLN A 127 12.28 13.32 33.12
C GLN A 127 12.87 13.77 31.77
N GLY A 128 12.07 13.74 30.71
CA GLY A 128 12.52 14.07 29.35
C GLY A 128 13.31 12.96 28.65
N GLU A 129 13.33 11.74 29.18
CA GLU A 129 13.95 10.57 28.54
C GLU A 129 12.91 9.50 28.20
N ALA A 130 13.16 8.74 27.14
CA ALA A 130 12.32 7.62 26.73
C ALA A 130 12.31 6.52 27.80
N GLY A 131 11.12 6.15 28.29
CA GLY A 131 10.92 5.06 29.25
C GLY A 131 10.35 3.80 28.60
N ASP A 132 9.65 2.99 29.39
CA ASP A 132 8.95 1.79 28.91
C ASP A 132 7.76 2.15 28.01
N ALA A 133 7.20 1.17 27.31
CA ALA A 133 5.95 1.32 26.58
C ALA A 133 5.04 0.11 26.79
N ILE A 134 3.75 0.26 26.50
CA ILE A 134 2.78 -0.84 26.50
C ILE A 134 1.94 -0.82 25.23
N LEU A 135 1.49 -1.98 24.79
CA LEU A 135 0.39 -2.13 23.83
C LEU A 135 -0.87 -2.56 24.57
N ALA A 136 -2.01 -1.99 24.21
CA ALA A 136 -3.32 -2.37 24.73
C ALA A 136 -4.25 -2.72 23.57
N ASP A 137 -4.67 -3.98 23.51
CA ASP A 137 -5.56 -4.53 22.49
C ASP A 137 -6.92 -4.86 23.10
N PHE A 138 -8.01 -4.44 22.44
CA PHE A 138 -9.34 -4.69 22.99
C PHE A 138 -9.74 -6.17 22.88
N ASN A 139 -10.07 -6.78 24.02
CA ASN A 139 -10.56 -8.15 24.15
C ASN A 139 -12.09 -8.16 24.24
N ALA A 140 -12.74 -8.48 23.12
CA ALA A 140 -14.21 -8.52 23.04
C ALA A 140 -14.88 -9.59 23.92
N THR A 141 -14.13 -10.57 24.43
CA THR A 141 -14.66 -11.62 25.32
C THR A 141 -14.76 -11.13 26.75
N GLU A 142 -13.73 -10.41 27.20
CA GLU A 142 -13.64 -9.89 28.57
C GLU A 142 -14.18 -8.45 28.69
N ASN A 143 -14.40 -7.79 27.56
CA ASN A 143 -14.78 -6.39 27.46
C ASN A 143 -13.80 -5.44 28.16
N ASP A 144 -12.51 -5.79 28.09
CA ASP A 144 -11.38 -5.03 28.63
C ASP A 144 -10.20 -5.08 27.64
N PHE A 145 -9.03 -4.58 28.03
CA PHE A 145 -7.84 -4.53 27.20
C PHE A 145 -6.76 -5.51 27.67
N ASP A 146 -6.26 -6.32 26.74
CA ASP A 146 -5.07 -7.15 26.94
C ASP A 146 -3.83 -6.26 26.84
N ILE A 147 -3.00 -6.25 27.89
CA ILE A 147 -1.80 -5.39 27.97
C ILE A 147 -0.54 -6.19 27.66
N THR A 148 0.26 -5.71 26.72
CA THR A 148 1.60 -6.24 26.40
C THR A 148 2.67 -5.20 26.74
N GLU A 149 3.60 -5.52 27.64
CA GLU A 149 4.70 -4.63 28.02
C GLU A 149 5.85 -4.65 27.00
N ILE A 150 6.45 -3.48 26.77
CA ILE A 150 7.63 -3.25 25.93
C ILE A 150 8.69 -2.50 26.76
N PRO A 151 9.72 -3.17 27.29
CA PRO A 151 10.71 -2.52 28.16
C PRO A 151 11.66 -1.59 27.37
N ALA A 152 12.08 -0.48 27.99
CA ALA A 152 12.89 0.59 27.40
C ALA A 152 14.27 0.14 26.87
N LYS A 153 14.79 -1.01 27.34
CA LYS A 153 16.13 -1.50 27.00
C LYS A 153 16.08 -2.62 25.98
N THR A 154 16.08 -2.25 24.70
CA THR A 154 16.72 -3.09 23.67
C THR A 154 18.00 -2.39 23.23
N THR A 155 19.13 -2.83 23.80
CA THR A 155 20.48 -2.30 23.54
C THR A 155 20.82 -2.21 22.06
N ALA A 156 21.33 -1.04 21.68
CA ALA A 156 21.70 -0.62 20.33
C ALA A 156 22.62 -1.59 19.56
N ALA A 157 22.38 -1.69 18.25
CA ALA A 157 23.44 -1.86 17.26
C ALA A 157 23.08 -1.07 15.99
N SER A 158 23.84 -0.03 15.74
CA SER A 158 23.86 0.82 14.55
C SER A 158 24.28 0.05 13.30
N SER A 159 23.56 0.21 12.18
CA SER A 159 24.12 0.45 10.83
C SER A 159 22.97 0.58 9.81
N GLY A 160 22.97 1.66 9.03
CA GLY A 160 21.79 2.15 8.30
C GLY A 160 21.61 1.68 6.84
N LEU A 161 20.51 2.10 6.21
CA LEU A 161 20.38 2.37 4.76
C LEU A 161 19.04 3.07 4.42
N LEU A 162 19.04 3.75 3.27
CA LEU A 162 18.02 4.64 2.67
C LEU A 162 16.67 3.98 2.28
N GLY A 163 15.57 4.76 2.26
CA GLY A 163 14.41 4.51 1.37
C GLY A 163 13.03 4.95 1.91
N GLY A 164 12.44 6.03 1.34
CA GLY A 164 11.07 6.53 1.65
C GLY A 164 10.00 6.12 0.62
N THR A 165 8.72 6.53 0.76
CA THR A 165 7.68 6.31 -0.27
C THR A 165 6.51 7.34 -0.26
N PHE A 166 6.05 7.74 -1.46
CA PHE A 166 5.05 8.80 -1.78
C PHE A 166 3.64 8.26 -2.20
N GLY A 167 2.69 9.17 -2.58
CA GLY A 167 1.19 9.09 -2.54
C GLY A 167 0.31 8.55 -3.73
N VAL A 168 -0.87 9.19 -4.00
CA VAL A 168 -2.26 8.66 -4.27
C VAL A 168 -2.89 8.88 -5.70
N SER A 169 -3.83 8.02 -6.22
CA SER A 169 -5.24 8.34 -6.73
C SER A 169 -5.94 7.38 -7.76
N GLY A 170 -7.22 6.96 -7.52
CA GLY A 170 -8.24 6.49 -8.53
C GLY A 170 -9.60 5.99 -7.93
N ILE A 171 -10.72 6.01 -8.70
CA ILE A 171 -12.12 5.80 -8.22
C ILE A 171 -12.42 4.34 -7.84
N LEU A 172 -13.10 4.13 -6.70
CA LEU A 172 -13.55 2.84 -6.17
C LEU A 172 -14.80 2.31 -6.90
N PRO A 173 -14.81 1.09 -7.46
CA PRO A 173 -16.00 0.52 -8.11
C PRO A 173 -17.11 0.16 -7.09
N THR A 174 -18.36 0.49 -7.41
CA THR A 174 -19.55 0.13 -6.61
C THR A 174 -20.11 -1.25 -6.98
N LEU A 175 -20.97 -1.82 -6.14
CA LEU A 175 -21.66 -3.10 -6.42
C LEU A 175 -22.53 -3.04 -7.68
N ASP A 176 -23.20 -1.91 -7.93
CA ASP A 176 -23.98 -1.69 -9.14
C ASP A 176 -23.09 -1.60 -10.38
N PHE A 177 -21.95 -0.93 -10.28
CA PHE A 177 -20.95 -0.93 -11.34
C PHE A 177 -20.47 -2.36 -11.67
N ILE A 178 -20.20 -3.19 -10.66
CA ILE A 178 -19.78 -4.58 -10.86
C ILE A 178 -20.88 -5.38 -11.58
N HIS A 179 -22.15 -5.18 -11.21
CA HIS A 179 -23.28 -5.85 -11.88
C HIS A 179 -23.53 -5.34 -13.31
N GLU A 180 -23.44 -4.04 -13.55
CA GLU A 180 -23.58 -3.46 -14.89
C GLU A 180 -22.45 -3.92 -15.80
N TRP A 181 -21.20 -3.90 -15.32
CA TRP A 181 -20.02 -4.38 -16.06
C TRP A 181 -20.09 -5.87 -16.39
N LYS A 182 -20.49 -6.71 -15.41
CA LYS A 182 -20.66 -8.16 -15.60
C LYS A 182 -21.66 -8.48 -16.71
N ASN A 183 -22.67 -7.64 -16.88
CA ASN A 183 -23.71 -7.80 -17.89
C ASN A 183 -23.40 -7.06 -19.20
N GLY A 184 -22.19 -6.51 -19.37
CA GLY A 184 -21.80 -5.76 -20.57
C GLY A 184 -22.50 -4.41 -20.72
N LYS A 185 -23.13 -3.89 -19.66
CA LYS A 185 -23.87 -2.62 -19.67
C LYS A 185 -23.01 -1.42 -19.30
N ARG A 186 -21.77 -1.63 -18.85
CA ARG A 186 -20.83 -0.59 -18.42
C ARG A 186 -19.38 -1.05 -18.59
N GLU A 187 -18.49 -0.13 -18.94
CA GLU A 187 -17.06 -0.42 -19.13
C GLU A 187 -16.23 -0.10 -17.89
N LEU A 188 -15.08 -0.78 -17.76
CA LEU A 188 -14.15 -0.55 -16.66
C LEU A 188 -13.23 0.61 -17.02
N GLU A 189 -13.59 1.82 -16.60
CA GLU A 189 -12.69 2.97 -16.64
C GLU A 189 -11.82 2.95 -15.38
N TYR A 190 -10.50 3.06 -15.56
CA TYR A 190 -9.40 3.03 -14.57
C TYR A 190 -9.81 3.04 -13.09
N GLY A 191 -9.42 1.98 -12.35
CA GLY A 191 -9.73 1.81 -10.93
C GLY A 191 -8.50 1.47 -10.11
N TYR A 192 -8.32 2.19 -8.98
CA TYR A 192 -7.28 1.92 -7.99
C TYR A 192 -7.82 0.88 -6.99
N PHE A 193 -7.27 -0.34 -6.97
CA PHE A 193 -7.83 -1.45 -6.17
C PHE A 193 -7.46 -1.44 -4.68
N ARG A 194 -6.77 -0.39 -4.22
CA ARG A 194 -6.16 -0.29 -2.88
C ARG A 194 -7.15 -0.12 -1.72
N PHE A 195 -8.46 -0.05 -2.01
CA PHE A 195 -9.55 0.07 -1.02
C PHE A 195 -10.74 -0.82 -1.33
N VAL A 196 -10.62 -1.68 -2.34
CA VAL A 196 -11.65 -2.63 -2.68
C VAL A 196 -11.46 -3.80 -1.70
N PRO A 197 -12.48 -4.20 -0.92
CA PRO A 197 -12.34 -5.29 0.03
C PRO A 197 -11.69 -6.52 -0.64
N PRO A 198 -10.77 -7.25 0.04
CA PRO A 198 -9.99 -8.32 -0.59
C PRO A 198 -10.84 -9.37 -1.33
N LYS A 199 -12.05 -9.64 -0.82
CA LYS A 199 -13.02 -10.53 -1.47
C LYS A 199 -13.54 -9.99 -2.81
N GLN A 200 -13.75 -8.69 -2.92
CA GLN A 200 -14.22 -8.03 -4.15
C GLN A 200 -13.09 -7.89 -5.18
N VAL A 201 -11.86 -7.61 -4.75
CA VAL A 201 -10.66 -7.65 -5.62
C VAL A 201 -10.46 -9.06 -6.16
N LYS A 202 -10.54 -10.07 -5.30
CA LYS A 202 -10.45 -11.48 -5.70
C LYS A 202 -11.55 -11.88 -6.66
N ASN A 203 -12.79 -11.42 -6.43
CA ASN A 203 -13.89 -11.67 -7.35
C ASN A 203 -13.67 -10.97 -8.69
N LEU A 204 -13.29 -9.69 -8.70
CA LEU A 204 -12.96 -8.95 -9.92
C LEU A 204 -11.83 -9.63 -10.71
N GLN A 205 -10.74 -10.01 -10.04
CA GLN A 205 -9.65 -10.76 -10.66
C GLN A 205 -10.12 -12.09 -11.24
N GLN A 206 -10.99 -12.84 -10.55
CA GLN A 206 -11.58 -14.07 -11.07
C GLN A 206 -12.48 -13.81 -12.29
N GLN A 207 -13.27 -12.74 -12.27
CA GLN A 207 -14.13 -12.35 -13.40
C GLN A 207 -13.32 -11.81 -14.58
N LEU A 208 -12.25 -11.03 -14.35
CA LEU A 208 -11.31 -10.56 -15.36
C LEU A 208 -10.61 -11.73 -16.04
N ALA A 209 -10.09 -12.67 -15.24
CA ALA A 209 -9.49 -13.89 -15.75
C ALA A 209 -10.49 -14.70 -16.60
N ALA A 210 -11.74 -14.86 -16.14
CA ALA A 210 -12.78 -15.57 -16.87
C ALA A 210 -13.20 -14.88 -18.17
N ARG A 211 -13.42 -13.56 -18.15
CA ARG A 211 -13.82 -12.76 -19.32
C ARG A 211 -12.74 -12.71 -20.38
N GLN A 212 -11.47 -12.61 -19.97
CA GLN A 212 -10.32 -12.56 -20.86
C GLN A 212 -9.77 -13.95 -21.22
N GLN A 213 -10.40 -15.03 -20.77
CA GLN A 213 -9.90 -16.41 -20.93
C GLN A 213 -8.45 -16.60 -20.45
N ALA A 214 -8.02 -15.81 -19.45
CA ALA A 214 -6.69 -15.86 -18.88
C ALA A 214 -6.63 -16.79 -17.67
N ARG A 215 -5.46 -17.40 -17.41
CA ARG A 215 -5.28 -18.33 -16.29
C ARG A 215 -5.35 -17.62 -14.93
N HIS A 216 -4.82 -16.40 -14.85
CA HIS A 216 -4.80 -15.55 -13.67
C HIS A 216 -4.91 -14.09 -14.10
N ALA A 217 -5.60 -13.27 -13.29
CA ALA A 217 -5.57 -11.81 -13.39
C ALA A 217 -5.24 -11.23 -12.02
N LEU A 218 -4.47 -10.14 -12.00
CA LEU A 218 -4.00 -9.46 -10.79
C LEU A 218 -4.34 -7.98 -10.92
N ALA A 219 -4.82 -7.39 -9.83
CA ALA A 219 -5.30 -6.02 -9.78
C ALA A 219 -4.33 -5.20 -8.92
N TYR A 220 -3.71 -4.16 -9.51
CA TYR A 220 -2.66 -3.37 -8.87
C TYR A 220 -3.05 -1.91 -8.71
N SER A 221 -2.29 -1.20 -7.88
CA SER A 221 -2.52 0.22 -7.62
C SER A 221 -2.21 1.10 -8.84
N SER A 222 -1.18 0.79 -9.63
CA SER A 222 -0.95 1.41 -10.94
C SER A 222 -0.31 0.40 -11.89
N GLY A 223 -0.47 0.60 -13.19
CA GLY A 223 0.20 -0.24 -14.20
C GLY A 223 1.72 -0.20 -14.05
N ARG A 224 2.29 0.98 -13.77
CA ARG A 224 3.74 1.14 -13.55
C ARG A 224 4.24 0.31 -12.36
N ALA A 225 3.55 0.39 -11.22
CA ALA A 225 3.89 -0.42 -10.06
C ALA A 225 3.74 -1.92 -10.34
N ALA A 226 2.64 -2.32 -10.99
CA ALA A 226 2.39 -3.69 -11.42
C ALA A 226 3.53 -4.24 -12.29
N LEU A 227 4.00 -3.42 -13.23
CA LEU A 227 5.09 -3.77 -14.12
C LEU A 227 6.39 -4.00 -13.35
N LEU A 228 6.76 -3.07 -12.46
CA LEU A 228 8.01 -3.20 -11.69
C LEU A 228 7.96 -4.37 -10.70
N GLU A 229 6.83 -4.58 -10.02
CA GLU A 229 6.63 -5.73 -9.14
C GLU A 229 6.69 -7.05 -9.91
N LEU A 230 6.08 -7.12 -11.10
CA LEU A 230 6.16 -8.31 -11.94
C LEU A 230 7.60 -8.55 -12.40
N LEU A 231 8.33 -7.52 -12.83
CA LEU A 231 9.73 -7.66 -13.26
C LEU A 231 10.60 -8.16 -12.11
N SER A 232 10.45 -7.60 -10.91
CA SER A 232 11.15 -8.06 -9.69
C SER A 232 10.81 -9.53 -9.38
N TYR A 233 9.52 -9.89 -9.39
CA TYR A 233 9.10 -11.28 -9.16
C TYR A 233 9.69 -12.24 -10.21
N LEU A 234 9.71 -11.85 -11.48
CA LEU A 234 10.26 -12.66 -12.55
C LEU A 234 11.78 -12.82 -12.44
N GLN A 235 12.48 -11.81 -11.93
CA GLN A 235 13.91 -11.85 -11.63
C GLN A 235 14.19 -12.81 -10.46
N ASP A 236 13.43 -12.72 -9.36
CA ASP A 236 13.61 -13.59 -8.19
C ASP A 236 13.23 -15.05 -8.45
N SER A 237 12.23 -15.27 -9.31
CA SER A 237 11.72 -16.61 -9.63
C SER A 237 12.57 -17.36 -10.66
N ARG A 238 13.63 -16.74 -11.22
CA ARG A 238 14.44 -17.34 -12.29
C ARG A 238 15.93 -17.25 -12.01
N PRO A 239 16.72 -18.27 -12.41
CA PRO A 239 18.18 -18.23 -12.25
C PRO A 239 18.86 -17.12 -13.06
N LEU A 240 18.26 -16.71 -14.18
CA LEU A 240 18.75 -15.69 -15.09
C LEU A 240 17.57 -15.00 -15.78
N THR A 241 17.62 -13.67 -15.87
CA THR A 241 16.60 -12.86 -16.56
C THR A 241 17.30 -11.92 -17.55
N ASN A 242 17.12 -12.19 -18.84
CA ASN A 242 17.59 -11.35 -19.93
C ASN A 242 16.41 -10.53 -20.46
N LEU A 243 16.26 -9.29 -19.99
CA LEU A 243 15.17 -8.43 -20.41
C LEU A 243 15.46 -7.84 -21.80
N HIS A 244 14.58 -8.10 -22.75
CA HIS A 244 14.54 -7.44 -24.06
C HIS A 244 13.41 -6.43 -24.07
N LEU A 245 13.73 -5.16 -24.35
CA LEU A 245 12.82 -4.04 -24.22
C LEU A 245 12.55 -3.38 -25.57
N ALA A 246 11.28 -3.16 -25.90
CA ALA A 246 10.88 -2.25 -26.96
C ALA A 246 9.78 -1.35 -26.44
N SER A 247 10.08 -0.07 -26.26
CA SER A 247 9.22 0.86 -25.52
C SER A 247 9.20 2.24 -26.17
N THR A 248 8.02 2.85 -26.24
CA THR A 248 7.86 4.31 -26.41
C THR A 248 7.85 5.05 -25.07
N GLU A 249 7.64 4.33 -23.97
CA GLU A 249 7.61 4.85 -22.61
C GLU A 249 9.01 5.06 -22.04
N THR A 250 9.35 6.31 -21.70
CA THR A 250 10.68 6.66 -21.13
C THR A 250 10.84 6.18 -19.69
N PHE A 251 9.76 6.15 -18.90
CA PHE A 251 9.83 5.79 -17.47
C PHE A 251 10.34 4.36 -17.25
N ILE A 252 10.09 3.44 -18.20
CA ILE A 252 10.51 2.04 -18.06
C ILE A 252 12.04 1.99 -18.05
N ALA A 253 12.69 2.66 -19.00
CA ALA A 253 14.15 2.71 -19.05
C ALA A 253 14.75 3.36 -17.80
N ASP A 254 14.09 4.38 -17.25
CA ASP A 254 14.54 5.08 -16.04
C ASP A 254 14.38 4.23 -14.76
N ALA A 255 13.39 3.32 -14.73
CA ALA A 255 13.09 2.50 -13.56
C ALA A 255 13.91 1.19 -13.48
N LEU A 256 14.35 0.65 -14.62
CA LEU A 256 15.09 -0.61 -14.66
C LEU A 256 16.42 -0.63 -13.88
N PRO A 257 17.20 0.47 -13.80
CA PRO A 257 18.39 0.52 -12.96
C PRO A 257 18.10 0.24 -11.48
N SER A 258 16.94 0.63 -10.96
CA SER A 258 16.53 0.37 -9.58
C SER A 258 16.23 -1.11 -9.30
N LEU A 259 16.02 -1.91 -10.35
CA LEU A 259 15.87 -3.37 -10.29
C LEU A 259 17.18 -4.09 -10.64
N GLU A 260 18.28 -3.35 -10.84
CA GLU A 260 19.55 -3.88 -11.35
C GLU A 260 19.41 -4.62 -12.70
N ILE A 261 18.38 -4.27 -13.49
CA ILE A 261 18.13 -4.87 -14.80
C ILE A 261 18.76 -4.00 -15.88
N THR A 262 19.61 -4.60 -16.71
CA THR A 262 20.15 -3.95 -17.92
C THR A 262 19.41 -4.49 -19.15
N PRO A 263 18.50 -3.71 -19.78
CA PRO A 263 17.71 -4.18 -20.91
C PRO A 263 18.50 -4.22 -22.21
N ARG A 264 18.17 -5.19 -23.08
CA ARG A 264 18.57 -5.21 -24.49
C ARG A 264 17.46 -4.59 -25.32
N SER A 265 17.69 -3.37 -25.81
CA SER A 265 16.65 -2.64 -26.55
C SER A 265 16.50 -3.12 -27.98
N PHE A 266 15.27 -3.18 -28.50
CA PHE A 266 14.98 -3.42 -29.92
C PHE A 266 13.85 -2.50 -30.43
N ASN A 267 13.74 -2.37 -31.76
CA ASN A 267 12.84 -1.40 -32.39
C ASN A 267 11.44 -2.00 -32.63
N LEU A 268 10.39 -1.29 -32.19
CA LEU A 268 8.99 -1.67 -32.40
C LEU A 268 8.58 -1.80 -33.87
N ASN A 269 9.19 -1.01 -34.76
CA ASN A 269 8.94 -1.04 -36.20
C ASN A 269 9.80 -2.07 -36.95
N GLN A 270 10.76 -2.70 -36.28
CA GLN A 270 11.65 -3.69 -36.87
C GLN A 270 11.91 -4.83 -35.86
N LEU A 271 10.93 -5.72 -35.74
CA LEU A 271 10.97 -6.82 -34.79
C LEU A 271 12.08 -7.83 -35.13
N PRO A 272 12.90 -8.25 -34.15
CA PRO A 272 13.88 -9.32 -34.36
C PRO A 272 13.20 -10.64 -34.74
N ALA A 273 13.95 -11.52 -35.42
CA ALA A 273 13.50 -12.89 -35.64
C ALA A 273 13.20 -13.55 -34.28
N ALA A 274 12.04 -14.20 -34.15
CA ALA A 274 11.61 -14.80 -32.88
C ALA A 274 12.60 -15.89 -32.41
N GLU A 275 13.29 -16.51 -33.36
CA GLU A 275 14.33 -17.52 -33.17
C GLU A 275 15.56 -16.99 -32.41
N ASN A 276 15.70 -15.66 -32.29
CA ASN A 276 16.77 -15.02 -31.52
C ASN A 276 16.51 -15.03 -30.00
N PHE A 277 15.34 -15.48 -29.55
CA PHE A 277 14.97 -15.53 -28.14
C PHE A 277 14.90 -16.97 -27.62
N SER A 278 15.13 -17.17 -26.34
CA SER A 278 15.10 -18.48 -25.69
C SER A 278 14.65 -18.39 -24.23
N GLY A 279 13.50 -19.01 -23.93
CA GLY A 279 13.01 -19.08 -22.55
C GLY A 279 13.92 -19.91 -21.64
N LYS A 280 14.73 -20.81 -22.22
CA LYS A 280 15.74 -21.59 -21.47
C LYS A 280 16.95 -20.75 -21.07
N GLU A 281 17.28 -19.74 -21.87
CA GLU A 281 18.37 -18.80 -21.58
C GLU A 281 17.91 -17.63 -20.70
N GLY A 282 16.66 -17.65 -20.24
CA GLY A 282 16.12 -16.62 -19.36
C GLY A 282 15.58 -15.39 -20.08
N ASP A 283 15.38 -15.45 -21.41
CA ASP A 283 14.84 -14.31 -22.14
C ASP A 283 13.42 -13.97 -21.70
N LEU A 284 13.21 -12.67 -21.50
CA LEU A 284 11.96 -12.03 -21.15
C LEU A 284 11.76 -10.86 -22.09
N ILE A 285 10.59 -10.76 -22.72
CA ILE A 285 10.29 -9.68 -23.66
C ILE A 285 9.30 -8.72 -23.00
N LEU A 286 9.64 -7.44 -22.94
CA LEU A 286 8.76 -6.35 -22.53
C LEU A 286 8.54 -5.41 -23.72
N ILE A 287 7.28 -5.21 -24.08
CA ILE A 287 6.87 -4.35 -25.18
C ILE A 287 5.88 -3.32 -24.66
N ALA A 288 6.19 -2.04 -24.85
CA ALA A 288 5.34 -0.91 -24.48
C ALA A 288 5.17 0.02 -25.69
N PRO A 289 4.35 -0.35 -26.68
CA PRO A 289 4.09 0.48 -27.86
C PRO A 289 3.04 1.56 -27.57
N GLU A 290 2.98 2.59 -28.41
CA GLU A 290 1.96 3.65 -28.33
C GLU A 290 0.52 3.12 -28.51
N ASP A 291 0.35 2.07 -29.34
CA ASP A 291 -0.94 1.39 -29.56
C ASP A 291 -0.76 -0.14 -29.38
N PRO A 292 -0.89 -0.64 -28.13
CA PRO A 292 -0.70 -2.07 -27.81
C PRO A 292 -1.66 -3.00 -28.51
N GLN A 293 -2.93 -2.60 -28.67
CA GLN A 293 -3.94 -3.44 -29.30
C GLN A 293 -3.62 -3.66 -30.78
N ASN A 294 -3.32 -2.59 -31.51
CA ASN A 294 -2.95 -2.68 -32.91
C ASN A 294 -1.61 -3.38 -33.10
N PHE A 295 -0.64 -3.14 -32.21
CA PHE A 295 0.63 -3.85 -32.21
C PHE A 295 0.42 -5.37 -32.10
N VAL A 296 -0.39 -5.81 -31.13
CA VAL A 296 -0.67 -7.23 -30.92
C VAL A 296 -1.43 -7.84 -32.10
N ARG A 297 -2.44 -7.15 -32.63
CA ARG A 297 -3.20 -7.60 -33.81
C ARG A 297 -2.30 -7.78 -35.04
N LYS A 298 -1.45 -6.79 -35.35
CA LYS A 298 -0.54 -6.82 -36.50
C LYS A 298 0.56 -7.88 -36.36
N ASN A 299 1.01 -8.15 -35.13
CA ASN A 299 2.16 -9.00 -34.85
C ASN A 299 1.79 -10.37 -34.23
N ALA A 300 0.52 -10.80 -34.32
CA ALA A 300 0.04 -12.04 -33.71
C ALA A 300 0.82 -13.29 -34.14
N GLY A 301 1.24 -13.36 -35.41
CA GLY A 301 2.06 -14.46 -35.92
C GLY A 301 3.47 -14.52 -35.31
N TRP A 302 4.07 -13.36 -35.01
CA TRP A 302 5.36 -13.26 -34.33
C TRP A 302 5.23 -13.60 -32.85
N LEU A 303 4.25 -12.99 -32.15
CA LEU A 303 3.96 -13.26 -30.74
C LEU A 303 3.65 -14.74 -30.48
N GLY A 304 2.87 -15.37 -31.37
CA GLY A 304 2.44 -16.76 -31.22
C GLY A 304 3.57 -17.79 -31.13
N LYS A 305 4.77 -17.46 -31.63
CA LYS A 305 5.95 -18.33 -31.56
C LYS A 305 6.45 -18.49 -30.10
N PHE A 306 6.37 -17.44 -29.28
CA PHE A 306 6.94 -17.42 -27.94
C PHE A 306 6.28 -18.39 -26.95
N LYS A 307 5.00 -18.72 -27.17
CA LYS A 307 4.31 -19.76 -26.36
C LYS A 307 5.05 -21.09 -26.36
N LYS A 308 5.46 -21.56 -27.54
CA LYS A 308 6.17 -22.84 -27.70
C LYS A 308 7.60 -22.75 -27.17
N MET A 309 8.21 -21.58 -27.33
CA MET A 309 9.57 -21.29 -26.90
C MET A 309 9.68 -21.03 -25.39
N ARG A 310 8.51 -20.92 -24.70
CA ARG A 310 8.38 -20.57 -23.29
C ARG A 310 9.10 -19.26 -22.94
N VAL A 311 9.20 -18.35 -23.90
CA VAL A 311 9.71 -17.00 -23.69
C VAL A 311 8.56 -16.16 -23.16
N PRO A 312 8.68 -15.59 -21.96
CA PRO A 312 7.59 -14.80 -21.40
C PRO A 312 7.54 -13.45 -22.08
N VAL A 313 6.34 -13.04 -22.46
CA VAL A 313 6.08 -11.79 -23.16
C VAL A 313 5.14 -10.95 -22.31
N ILE A 314 5.56 -9.73 -22.02
CA ILE A 314 4.81 -8.70 -21.30
C ILE A 314 4.46 -7.61 -22.31
N ILE A 315 3.17 -7.35 -22.50
CA ILE A 315 2.68 -6.10 -23.07
C ILE A 315 2.42 -5.14 -21.91
N PHE A 316 2.95 -3.93 -22.02
CA PHE A 316 2.63 -2.83 -21.12
C PHE A 316 1.89 -1.73 -21.90
N GLU A 317 0.84 -1.22 -21.27
CA GLU A 317 -0.02 -0.16 -21.79
C GLU A 317 -0.15 0.90 -20.70
N GLU A 318 0.37 2.10 -20.94
CA GLU A 318 0.06 3.26 -20.10
C GLU A 318 -1.21 3.92 -20.65
N ALA A 319 -2.23 3.99 -19.81
CA ALA A 319 -3.44 4.69 -20.09
C ALA A 319 -3.23 6.19 -20.38
N VAL A 320 -3.30 6.58 -21.66
CA VAL A 320 -3.52 7.99 -21.98
C VAL A 320 -4.99 8.28 -21.71
N SER A 321 -5.28 9.23 -20.82
CA SER A 321 -6.63 9.60 -20.42
C SER A 321 -7.55 9.78 -21.64
N GLY A 322 -8.43 8.81 -21.88
CA GLY A 322 -9.43 8.87 -22.93
C GLY A 322 -9.74 7.50 -23.51
N PHE A 323 -10.82 6.88 -23.01
CA PHE A 323 -11.56 5.79 -23.63
C PHE A 323 -10.77 4.52 -23.99
N TRP A 324 -10.98 3.47 -23.18
CA TRP A 324 -10.87 2.11 -23.70
C TRP A 324 -11.90 1.93 -24.81
N PRO A 325 -11.54 1.50 -26.02
CA PRO A 325 -12.51 1.09 -27.01
C PRO A 325 -13.23 -0.18 -26.52
N ALA A 326 -14.56 -0.21 -26.67
CA ALA A 326 -15.42 -1.36 -26.39
C ALA A 326 -14.97 -2.68 -27.06
N ASP A 327 -14.12 -2.58 -28.08
CA ASP A 327 -13.62 -3.67 -28.92
C ASP A 327 -12.30 -4.25 -28.39
N ILE A 328 -12.23 -4.54 -27.08
CA ILE A 328 -11.14 -5.33 -26.51
C ILE A 328 -11.07 -6.66 -27.26
N LEU A 329 -9.85 -7.12 -27.57
CA LEU A 329 -9.58 -8.45 -28.10
C LEU A 329 -10.52 -9.49 -27.46
N ASP A 330 -11.40 -10.10 -28.27
CA ASP A 330 -12.40 -11.08 -27.79
C ASP A 330 -11.76 -12.30 -27.11
N GLU A 331 -10.46 -12.51 -27.35
CA GLU A 331 -9.66 -13.61 -26.80
C GLU A 331 -8.26 -13.17 -26.41
N TRP A 332 -7.69 -13.82 -25.40
CA TRP A 332 -6.30 -13.59 -24.98
C TRP A 332 -5.31 -13.82 -26.14
N PRO A 333 -4.41 -12.85 -26.43
CA PRO A 333 -3.47 -12.97 -27.53
C PRO A 333 -2.58 -14.21 -27.44
N HIS A 334 -2.55 -14.97 -28.51
CA HIS A 334 -1.73 -16.18 -28.56
C HIS A 334 -0.24 -15.84 -28.46
N GLY A 335 0.45 -16.42 -27.47
CA GLY A 335 1.87 -16.17 -27.23
C GLY A 335 2.18 -15.09 -26.19
N LEU A 336 1.17 -14.34 -25.76
CA LEU A 336 1.33 -13.38 -24.68
C LEU A 336 1.28 -14.07 -23.30
N THR A 337 2.15 -13.64 -22.39
CA THR A 337 2.18 -14.16 -21.01
C THR A 337 1.50 -13.20 -20.04
N TYR A 338 1.79 -11.90 -20.17
CA TYR A 338 1.23 -10.86 -19.32
C TYR A 338 0.78 -9.68 -20.18
N TRP A 339 -0.37 -9.12 -19.86
CA TRP A 339 -0.81 -7.81 -20.32
C TRP A 339 -0.99 -6.96 -19.07
N ILE A 340 -0.22 -5.88 -18.98
CA ILE A 340 -0.31 -4.92 -17.89
C ILE A 340 -0.86 -3.64 -18.48
N SER A 341 -2.03 -3.24 -18.02
CA SER A 341 -2.54 -1.89 -18.26
C SER A 341 -2.44 -1.07 -16.98
N GLY A 342 -1.99 0.17 -17.13
CA GLY A 342 -2.18 1.24 -16.15
C GLY A 342 -3.59 1.78 -16.14
#